data_AF-A0A7I8JSY4-F1
#
_entry.id   AF-A0A7I8JSY4-F1
#
_cell.length_a   1.000
_cell.length_b   1.000
_cell.length_c   1.000
_cell.angle_alpha   90.00
_cell.angle_beta   90.00
_cell.angle_gamma   90.00
#
_symmetry.space_group_name_H-M   'P 1'
#
loop_
_entity.id
_entity.type
_entity.pdbx_description
1 polymer ?
#
loop_
_entity_poly.entity_id
_entity_poly.type
_entity_poly.pdbx_seq_one_letter_code
_entity_poly.pdbx_strand_id
1 'polypeptide(L)' 'MRRYGNASPERAKVWTEPPPKLHHHHHHLQQQQRGQHQGRKVPVVYYLCRNRHLEHPHFIEVPTSSPEGLLLRG' A
#
# COMPACT_ATOMS: atom_id res chain seq x y z
N MET A 1 -10.26 -23.67 -39.84
CA MET A 1 -11.24 -23.94 -38.77
C MET A 1 -10.55 -23.80 -37.42
N ARG A 2 -11.24 -23.18 -36.45
CA ARG A 2 -10.77 -22.70 -35.14
C ARG A 2 -10.18 -23.80 -34.25
N ARG A 3 -9.25 -23.45 -33.35
CA ARG A 3 -9.48 -23.40 -31.89
C ARG A 3 -8.50 -22.40 -31.24
N TYR A 4 -9.00 -21.21 -30.92
CA TYR A 4 -8.36 -20.32 -29.96
C TYR A 4 -8.65 -20.92 -28.58
N GLY A 5 -7.60 -21.35 -27.89
CA GLY A 5 -7.67 -21.73 -26.48
C GLY A 5 -7.94 -20.46 -25.67
N ASN A 6 -9.07 -20.45 -24.97
CA ASN A 6 -9.50 -19.37 -24.10
C ASN A 6 -8.55 -19.31 -22.89
N ALA A 7 -7.41 -18.63 -23.01
CA ALA A 7 -6.64 -18.23 -21.84
C ALA A 7 -7.44 -17.13 -21.14
N SER A 8 -8.16 -17.49 -20.07
CA SER A 8 -8.92 -16.52 -19.27
C SER A 8 -7.96 -15.44 -18.73
N PRO A 9 -8.17 -14.16 -19.07
CA PRO A 9 -7.33 -13.05 -18.62
C PRO A 9 -7.36 -12.88 -17.09
N GLU A 10 -8.31 -13.52 -16.41
CA GLU A 10 -8.46 -13.48 -14.95
C GLU A 10 -7.29 -14.14 -14.21
N ARG A 11 -6.55 -15.05 -14.85
CA ARG A 11 -5.42 -15.78 -14.23
C ARG A 11 -4.12 -14.97 -14.18
N ALA A 12 -4.00 -13.94 -15.01
CA ALA A 12 -2.82 -13.08 -15.11
C ALA A 12 -3.02 -11.75 -14.37
N LYS A 13 -3.68 -11.74 -13.21
CA LYS A 13 -3.58 -10.62 -12.28
C LYS A 13 -2.17 -10.58 -11.68
N VAL A 14 -1.21 -10.12 -12.48
CA VAL A 14 0.04 -9.54 -11.97
C VAL A 14 -0.40 -8.34 -11.15
N TRP A 15 -0.15 -8.38 -9.85
CA TRP A 15 -0.36 -7.22 -9.00
C TRP A 15 0.62 -6.14 -9.45
N THR A 16 0.17 -5.23 -10.30
CA THR A 16 0.89 -4.00 -10.65
C THR A 16 0.50 -2.93 -9.65
N GLU A 17 1.48 -2.28 -9.04
CA GLU A 17 1.25 -1.13 -8.18
C GLU A 17 0.48 -0.05 -8.98
N PRO A 18 -0.63 0.48 -8.44
CA PRO A 18 -1.39 1.51 -9.14
C PRO A 18 -0.52 2.77 -9.35
N PRO A 19 -0.48 3.34 -10.57
CA PRO A 19 0.33 4.51 -10.85
C PRO A 19 -0.12 5.72 -10.01
N PRO A 20 0.81 6.62 -9.63
CA PRO A 20 0.47 7.81 -8.86
C PRO A 20 -0.55 8.66 -9.62
N LYS A 21 -1.64 9.07 -8.93
CA LYS A 21 -2.73 9.87 -9.49
C LYS A 21 -2.20 11.26 -9.87
N LEU A 22 -2.02 11.53 -11.17
CA LEU A 22 -1.46 12.79 -11.69
C LEU A 22 -2.47 13.89 -12.06
N HIS A 23 -3.74 13.75 -11.76
CA HIS A 23 -4.71 14.83 -11.94
C HIS A 23 -5.38 15.11 -10.60
N HIS A 24 -5.64 16.41 -10.31
CA HIS A 24 -6.19 17.05 -9.09
C HIS A 24 -5.24 17.96 -8.28
N HIS A 25 -4.02 18.26 -8.78
CA HIS A 25 -3.07 19.13 -8.08
C HIS A 25 -3.62 20.52 -7.70
N HIS A 26 -4.58 21.08 -8.46
CA HIS A 26 -5.02 22.45 -8.21
C HIS A 26 -5.96 22.63 -7.00
N HIS A 27 -6.83 21.66 -6.70
CA HIS A 27 -7.77 21.78 -5.57
C HIS A 27 -7.27 21.12 -4.27
N HIS A 28 -6.17 20.35 -4.33
CA HIS A 28 -5.57 19.71 -3.16
C HIS A 28 -4.55 20.61 -2.43
N LEU A 29 -3.93 21.59 -3.12
CA LEU A 29 -2.89 22.43 -2.51
C LEU A 29 -3.40 23.36 -1.39
N GLN A 30 -4.71 23.64 -1.31
CA GLN A 30 -5.25 24.50 -0.25
C GLN A 30 -5.66 23.73 1.03
N GLN A 31 -5.89 22.41 0.95
CA GLN A 31 -6.18 21.60 2.15
C GLN A 31 -4.91 21.03 2.81
N GLN A 32 -3.78 20.98 2.10
CA GLN A 32 -2.54 20.39 2.62
C GLN A 32 -1.84 21.24 3.71
N GLN A 33 -2.19 22.52 3.88
CA GLN A 33 -1.57 23.34 4.92
C GLN A 33 -2.13 23.11 6.33
N ARG A 34 -3.29 22.45 6.49
CA ARG A 34 -3.83 22.09 7.82
C ARG A 34 -3.53 20.65 8.25
N GLY A 35 -2.96 19.83 7.35
CA GLY A 35 -2.66 18.41 7.61
C GLY A 35 -1.17 18.08 7.80
N GLN A 36 -0.25 19.03 7.64
CA GLN A 36 1.21 18.80 7.70
C GLN A 36 1.72 18.30 9.08
N HIS A 37 0.88 18.35 10.12
CA HIS A 37 1.18 17.75 11.42
C HIS A 37 0.66 16.31 11.57
N GLN A 38 -0.02 15.76 10.55
CA GLN A 38 -0.42 14.36 10.51
C GLN A 38 0.55 13.64 9.57
N GLY A 39 1.62 13.08 10.15
CA GLY A 39 2.74 12.47 9.43
C GLY A 39 2.32 11.52 8.30
N ARG A 40 3.12 11.48 7.23
CA ARG A 40 2.94 10.62 6.06
C ARG A 40 2.62 9.19 6.51
N LYS A 41 1.49 8.62 6.08
CA LYS A 41 1.18 7.22 6.37
C LYS A 41 1.94 6.31 5.41
N VAL A 42 2.49 5.22 5.92
CA VAL A 42 3.18 4.20 5.13
C VAL A 42 2.53 2.83 5.34
N PRO A 43 2.39 2.02 4.28
CA PRO A 43 1.90 0.66 4.40
C PRO A 43 2.95 -0.24 5.06
N VAL A 44 2.52 -1.14 5.93
CA VAL A 44 3.36 -2.11 6.63
C VAL A 44 2.69 -3.48 6.56
N VAL A 45 3.51 -4.50 6.31
CA VAL A 45 3.12 -5.90 6.40
C VAL A 45 3.89 -6.54 7.54
N TYR A 46 3.19 -7.21 8.45
CA TYR A 46 3.82 -8.00 9.51
C TYR A 46 3.21 -9.39 9.61
N TYR A 47 3.97 -10.31 10.19
CA TYR A 47 3.57 -11.68 10.47
C TYR A 47 3.65 -11.92 11.97
N LEU A 48 2.71 -12.69 12.51
CA LEU A 48 2.78 -13.13 13.90
C LEU A 48 3.22 -14.60 13.94
N CYS A 49 4.19 -14.89 14.80
CA CYS A 49 4.61 -16.25 15.08
C CYS A 49 4.02 -16.66 16.44
N ARG A 50 3.11 -17.64 16.45
CA ARG A 50 2.57 -18.24 17.68
C ARG A 50 2.71 -19.75 17.63
N ASN A 51 3.20 -20.37 18.70
CA ASN A 51 3.38 -21.82 18.78
C ASN A 51 4.19 -22.42 17.60
N ARG A 52 5.19 -21.68 17.09
CA ARG A 52 5.98 -22.01 15.89
C ARG A 52 5.20 -22.05 14.57
N HIS A 53 3.95 -21.59 14.56
CA HIS A 53 3.18 -21.38 13.33
C HIS A 53 3.25 -19.89 12.95
N LEU A 54 3.60 -19.65 11.68
CA LEU A 54 3.53 -18.33 11.06
C LEU A 54 2.08 -18.07 10.62
N GLU A 55 1.44 -17.08 11.23
CA GLU A 55 0.11 -16.65 10.83
C GLU A 55 0.14 -15.90 9.48
N HIS A 56 -1.02 -15.72 8.86
CA HIS A 56 -1.14 -14.96 7.61
C HIS A 56 -0.63 -13.52 7.79
N PRO A 57 -0.19 -12.84 6.70
CA PRO A 57 0.27 -11.46 6.78
C PRO A 57 -0.86 -10.54 7.24
N HIS A 58 -0.49 -9.54 8.03
CA HIS A 58 -1.35 -8.45 8.46
C HIS A 58 -0.89 -7.17 7.78
N PHE A 59 -1.82 -6.47 7.12
CA PHE A 59 -1.56 -5.21 6.42
C PHE A 59 -2.14 -4.04 7.22
N ILE A 60 -1.32 -3.04 7.51
CA ILE A 60 -1.72 -1.84 8.24
C ILE A 60 -1.06 -0.60 7.63
N GLU A 61 -1.68 0.57 7.82
CA GLU A 61 -1.06 1.86 7.54
C GLU A 61 -0.67 2.53 8.86
N VAL A 62 0.59 2.96 8.95
CA VAL A 62 1.13 3.62 10.15
C VAL A 62 1.64 5.02 9.81
N PRO A 63 1.40 6.04 10.65
CA PRO A 63 2.03 7.35 10.49
C PRO A 63 3.55 7.25 10.66
N THR A 64 4.31 7.93 9.80
CA THR A 64 5.76 8.07 9.98
C THR A 64 6.04 9.02 11.13
N SER A 65 6.85 8.57 12.09
CA SER A 65 7.27 9.36 13.24
C SER A 65 8.48 10.27 12.94
N SER A 66 9.22 10.02 11.87
CA SER A 66 10.39 10.81 11.45
C SER A 66 10.38 11.05 9.92
N PRO A 67 10.98 12.17 9.45
CA PRO A 67 11.31 12.38 8.05
C PRO A 67 12.22 11.29 7.45
N GLU A 68 13.11 10.69 8.24
CA GLU A 68 14.03 9.65 7.77
C GLU A 68 13.32 8.31 7.54
N GLY A 69 12.18 8.06 8.17
CA GLY A 69 11.38 6.86 7.94
C GLY A 69 10.58 6.36 9.12
N LEU A 70 10.20 5.08 9.04
CA LEU A 70 9.48 4.35 10.07
C LEU A 70 10.48 3.70 11.04
N LEU A 71 10.24 3.88 12.33
CA LEU A 71 11.01 3.27 13.41
C LEU A 71 10.08 2.52 14.35
N LEU A 72 10.56 1.42 14.94
CA LEU A 72 9.87 0.76 16.04
C LEU A 72 10.10 1.57 17.32
N ARG A 73 9.02 1.81 18.08
CA ARG A 73 9.11 2.41 19.41
C ARG A 73 9.16 1.29 20.45
N GLY A 74 10.13 1.38 21.36
CA GLY A 74 10.27 0.49 22.52
C GLY A 74 9.41 0.90 23.69
#